data_AF-A0A560Z796-F1
#
_entry.id   AF-A0A560Z796-F1
#
_cell.length_a   1.000
_cell.length_b   1.000
_cell.length_c   1.000
_cell.angle_alpha   90.00
_cell.angle_beta   90.00
_cell.angle_gamma   90.00
#
_symmetry.space_group_name_H-M   'P 1'
#
loop_
_entity.id
_entity.type
_entity.pdbx_description
1 polymer ?
#
loop_
_entity_poly.entity_id
_entity_poly.type
_entity_poly.pdbx_seq_one_letter_code
_entity_poly.pdbx_strand_id
1 'polypeptide(L)'
;MQFAVLGSIKGDGQSQEKGTFNYVTSALLSEVSNSGGSRRNLASNELNEILADKSSIPCRVRITAYGYETYYSNAMYIPTADLLREINKPILK
;
A
#
# COMPACT_ATOMS: atom_id res chain seq x y z
N MET A 1 1.44 -14.22 13.28
CA MET A 1 1.95 -13.64 12.03
C MET A 1 1.09 -12.43 11.71
N GLN A 2 1.72 -11.28 11.50
CA GLN A 2 1.04 -10.05 11.11
C GLN A 2 1.64 -9.57 9.79
N PHE A 3 0.78 -9.20 8.84
CA PHE A 3 1.20 -8.57 7.60
C PHE A 3 1.15 -7.05 7.77
N ALA A 4 2.21 -6.37 7.34
CA ALA A 4 2.31 -4.92 7.39
C ALA A 4 2.70 -4.38 6.02
N VAL A 5 2.23 -3.16 5.74
CA VAL A 5 2.58 -2.41 4.54
C VAL A 5 3.46 -1.25 4.99
N LEU A 6 4.69 -1.19 4.47
CA LEU A 6 5.64 -0.12 4.78
C LEU A 6 6.03 0.58 3.49
N GLY A 7 5.90 1.90 3.47
CA GLY A 7 6.08 2.64 2.24
C GLY A 7 6.41 4.10 2.44
N SER A 8 6.72 4.75 1.33
CA SER A 8 6.88 6.20 1.26
C SER A 8 5.78 6.81 0.41
N ILE A 9 5.40 8.03 0.75
CA ILE A 9 4.55 8.89 -0.07
C ILE A 9 5.41 10.11 -0.40
N LYS A 10 5.51 10.45 -1.69
CA LYS A 10 6.25 11.61 -2.18
C LYS A 10 5.35 12.40 -3.11
N GLY A 11 5.46 13.73 -3.10
CA GLY A 11 4.83 14.53 -4.15
C GLY A 11 5.42 14.14 -5.51
N ASP A 12 4.60 14.09 -6.55
CA ASP A 12 5.08 13.71 -7.90
C ASP A 12 5.97 14.77 -8.57
N GLY A 13 6.10 15.96 -7.95
CA GLY A 13 6.89 17.08 -8.45
C GLY A 13 6.29 17.80 -9.65
N GLN A 14 5.14 17.37 -10.15
CA GLN A 14 4.42 17.89 -11.32
C GLN A 14 3.18 18.69 -10.90
N SER A 15 3.27 19.47 -9.81
CA SER A 15 2.18 20.36 -9.41
C SER A 15 2.11 21.54 -10.41
N GLN A 16 1.30 21.38 -11.46
CA GLN A 16 1.13 22.40 -12.50
C GLN A 16 -0.01 23.38 -12.22
N GLU A 17 -0.86 23.17 -11.21
CA GLU A 17 -1.96 24.10 -10.90
C GLU A 17 -2.17 24.33 -9.40
N LYS A 18 -2.50 25.58 -9.04
CA LYS A 18 -2.81 26.00 -7.66
C LYS A 18 -3.92 25.12 -7.08
N GLY A 19 -3.54 24.27 -6.12
CA GLY A 19 -4.48 23.50 -5.30
C GLY A 19 -4.56 22.01 -5.62
N THR A 20 -3.90 21.52 -6.67
CA THR A 20 -3.88 20.09 -7.02
C THR A 20 -2.52 19.49 -6.66
N PHE A 21 -2.53 18.51 -5.76
CA PHE A 21 -1.36 17.79 -5.31
C PHE A 21 -1.45 16.33 -5.74
N ASN A 22 -0.49 15.90 -6.56
CA ASN A 22 -0.32 14.51 -6.93
C ASN A 22 0.74 13.87 -6.04
N TYR A 23 0.50 12.63 -5.63
CA TYR A 23 1.40 11.88 -4.79
C TYR A 23 1.67 10.51 -5.39
N VAL A 24 2.95 10.11 -5.35
CA VAL A 24 3.39 8.76 -5.67
C VAL A 24 3.66 8.03 -4.38
N THR A 25 3.09 6.83 -4.25
CA THR A 25 3.38 5.93 -3.14
C THR A 25 4.11 4.69 -3.62
N SER A 26 5.12 4.28 -2.86
CA SER A 26 5.78 2.99 -3.01
C SER A 26 5.67 2.25 -1.69
N ALA A 27 5.25 0.99 -1.72
CA ALA A 27 5.05 0.19 -0.52
C ALA A 27 5.53 -1.24 -0.71
N LEU A 28 6.08 -1.81 0.36
CA LEU A 28 6.47 -3.20 0.46
C LEU A 28 5.53 -3.88 1.45
N LEU A 29 4.90 -4.96 1.01
CA LEU A 29 4.19 -5.87 1.90
C LEU A 29 5.22 -6.78 2.57
N SER A 30 5.26 -6.72 3.90
CA SER A 30 6.18 -7.52 4.70
C SER A 30 5.41 -8.36 5.72
N GLU A 31 5.93 -9.55 5.95
CA GLU A 31 5.60 -10.37 7.10
C GLU A 31 6.43 -9.90 8.31
N VAL A 32 5.77 -9.71 9.46
CA VAL A 32 6.41 -9.28 10.70
C VAL A 32 6.17 -10.33 11.78
N SER A 33 7.24 -10.72 12.48
CA SER A 33 7.13 -11.64 13.61
C SER A 33 6.33 -10.99 14.76
N ASN A 34 5.54 -11.79 15.49
CA ASN A 34 4.73 -11.28 16.61
C ASN A 34 5.59 -10.63 17.72
N SER A 35 6.89 -10.94 17.79
CA SER A 35 7.86 -10.36 18.71
C SER A 35 8.60 -9.12 18.17
N GLY A 36 8.24 -8.64 16.96
CA GLY A 36 8.77 -7.42 16.35
C GLY A 36 10.22 -7.49 15.84
N GLY A 37 10.94 -8.58 16.11
CA GLY A 37 12.38 -8.70 15.82
C GLY A 37 12.75 -9.15 14.41
N SER A 38 11.82 -9.70 13.62
CA SER A 38 12.11 -10.18 12.25
C SER A 38 11.08 -9.69 11.25
N ARG A 39 11.57 -9.26 10.08
CA ARG A 39 10.78 -8.77 8.96
C ARG A 39 11.26 -9.41 7.66
N ARG A 40 10.31 -9.84 6.83
CA ARG A 40 10.60 -10.39 5.49
C ARG A 40 9.64 -9.79 4.46
N ASN A 41 10.18 -9.31 3.35
CA ASN A 41 9.36 -8.87 2.22
C ASN A 41 8.72 -10.07 1.55
N LEU A 42 7.44 -9.98 1.22
CA LEU A 42 6.73 -11.02 0.48
C LEU A 42 7.17 -10.98 -0.98
N ALA A 43 7.47 -12.15 -1.54
CA ALA A 43 7.72 -12.31 -2.97
C ALA A 43 6.39 -12.28 -3.76
N SER A 44 6.47 -12.01 -5.07
CA SER A 44 5.29 -11.89 -5.92
C SER A 44 4.40 -13.15 -5.92
N ASN A 45 5.00 -14.35 -5.82
CA ASN A 45 4.23 -15.60 -5.72
C ASN A 45 3.43 -15.69 -4.41
N GLU A 46 4.01 -15.29 -3.28
CA GLU A 46 3.32 -15.27 -2.00
C GLU A 46 2.19 -14.24 -1.98
N LEU A 47 2.43 -13.07 -2.61
CA LEU A 47 1.39 -12.07 -2.80
C LEU A 47 0.27 -12.60 -3.69
N ASN A 48 0.60 -13.30 -4.79
CA ASN A 48 -0.39 -13.93 -5.65
C ASN A 48 -1.25 -14.95 -4.87
N GLU A 49 -0.64 -15.79 -4.02
CA GLU A 49 -1.37 -16.75 -3.18
C GLU A 49 -2.29 -16.07 -2.16
N ILE A 50 -1.81 -15.06 -1.45
CA ILE A 50 -2.63 -14.31 -0.47
C ILE A 50 -3.83 -13.64 -1.14
N LEU A 51 -3.69 -13.26 -2.41
CA LEU A 51 -4.66 -12.50 -3.17
C LEU A 51 -5.58 -13.35 -4.05
N ALA A 52 -5.22 -14.60 -4.37
CA ALA A 52 -5.89 -15.42 -5.38
C ALA A 52 -7.42 -15.55 -5.20
N ASP A 53 -7.88 -15.69 -3.95
CA ASP A 53 -9.30 -15.91 -3.64
C ASP A 53 -10.04 -14.64 -3.17
N LYS A 54 -9.42 -13.46 -3.31
CA LYS A 54 -9.99 -12.19 -2.86
C LYS A 54 -10.44 -11.37 -4.05
N SER A 55 -11.73 -11.03 -4.10
CA SER A 55 -12.23 -10.07 -5.11
C SER A 55 -11.77 -8.63 -4.82
N SER A 56 -11.68 -8.27 -3.54
CA SER A 56 -11.21 -6.95 -3.10
C SER A 56 -10.57 -7.00 -1.71
N ILE A 57 -9.77 -5.98 -1.40
CA ILE A 57 -9.18 -5.77 -0.07
C ILE A 57 -9.80 -4.51 0.54
N PRO A 58 -10.43 -4.60 1.73
CA PRO A 58 -10.87 -3.43 2.45
C PRO A 58 -9.65 -2.68 3.00
N CYS A 59 -9.52 -1.41 2.64
CA CYS A 59 -8.46 -0.51 3.06
C CYS A 59 -9.05 0.75 3.72
N ARG A 60 -8.28 1.35 4.63
CA ARG A 60 -8.63 2.61 5.28
C ARG A 60 -7.40 3.51 5.29
N VAL A 61 -7.58 4.77 4.88
CA VAL A 61 -6.54 5.78 4.96
C VAL A 61 -6.56 6.38 6.36
N ARG A 62 -5.37 6.47 6.97
CA ARG A 62 -5.14 7.15 8.26
C ARG A 62 -4.22 8.34 8.01
N ILE A 63 -4.71 9.54 8.24
CA ILE A 63 -3.94 10.78 8.11
C ILE A 63 -3.73 11.37 9.49
N THR A 64 -2.47 11.61 9.83
CA THR A 64 -2.06 12.27 11.07
C THR A 64 -1.32 13.55 10.72
N ALA A 65 -1.77 14.68 11.25
CA ALA A 65 -1.09 15.97 11.12
C ALA A 65 -0.94 16.59 12.51
N TYR A 66 0.19 17.25 12.76
CA TYR A 66 0.45 17.88 14.05
C TYR A 66 -0.63 18.93 14.37
N GLY A 67 -1.23 18.83 15.56
CA GLY A 67 -2.30 19.74 16.00
C GLY A 67 -3.71 19.39 15.49
N TYR A 68 -3.89 18.27 14.79
CA TYR A 68 -5.20 17.81 14.31
C TYR A 68 -5.51 16.40 14.80
N GLU A 69 -6.80 16.11 14.98
CA GLU A 69 -7.28 14.76 15.22
C GLU A 69 -6.96 13.84 14.04
N THR A 70 -6.73 12.56 14.35
CA THR A 70 -6.42 11.57 13.31
C THR A 70 -7.64 11.38 12.41
N TYR A 71 -7.50 11.67 11.12
CA TYR A 71 -8.55 11.42 10.15
C TYR A 71 -8.49 9.97 9.67
N TYR A 72 -9.66 9.33 9.66
CA TYR A 72 -9.87 7.99 9.13
C TYR A 72 -10.88 8.06 7.99
N SER A 73 -10.50 7.55 6.82
CA SER A 73 -11.47 7.42 5.73
C SER A 73 -12.53 6.35 6.03
N ASN A 74 -13.60 6.34 5.24
CA ASN A 74 -14.44 5.17 5.11
C ASN A 74 -13.64 3.97 4.56
N ALA A 75 -14.18 2.77 4.71
CA ALA A 75 -13.62 1.58 4.08
C ALA A 75 -13.68 1.75 2.56
N MET A 76 -12.53 1.64 1.91
CA MET A 76 -12.37 1.64 0.46
C MET A 76 -12.03 0.22 0.03
N TYR A 77 -12.65 -0.25 -1.04
CA TYR A 77 -12.43 -1.62 -1.52
C TYR A 77 -11.52 -1.54 -2.74
N ILE A 78 -10.26 -1.95 -2.57
CA ILE A 78 -9.30 -1.99 -3.67
C ILE A 78 -9.51 -3.30 -4.43
N PRO A 79 -9.79 -3.27 -5.75
CA PRO A 79 -9.92 -4.49 -6.55
C PRO A 79 -8.61 -5.26 -6.58
N THR A 80 -8.66 -6.54 -6.24
CA THR A 80 -7.44 -7.37 -6.22
C THR A 80 -6.82 -7.55 -7.60
N ALA A 81 -7.64 -7.51 -8.65
CA ALA A 81 -7.17 -7.58 -10.04
C ALA A 81 -6.19 -6.45 -10.39
N ASP A 82 -6.43 -5.23 -9.88
CA ASP A 82 -5.53 -4.10 -10.10
C ASP A 82 -4.19 -4.27 -9.37
N LEU A 83 -4.23 -4.84 -8.17
CA LEU A 83 -3.02 -5.17 -7.40
C LEU A 83 -2.20 -6.25 -8.09
N LEU A 84 -2.85 -7.34 -8.52
CA LEU A 84 -2.20 -8.44 -9.24
C LEU A 84 -1.60 -7.96 -10.56
N ARG A 85 -2.26 -7.03 -11.27
CA ARG A 85 -1.71 -6.41 -12.49
C ARG A 85 -0.39 -5.71 -12.20
N GLU A 86 -0.31 -4.93 -11.12
CA GLU A 86 0.92 -4.18 -10.80
C GLU A 86 2.03 -5.09 -10.24
N ILE A 87 1.68 -6.07 -9.39
CA ILE A 87 2.63 -7.05 -8.81
C ILE A 87 3.30 -7.89 -9.92
N ASN A 88 2.54 -8.27 -10.94
CA ASN A 88 3.01 -9.12 -12.03
C ASN A 88 3.47 -8.32 -13.25
N LYS A 89 3.55 -6.99 -13.15
CA LYS A 89 4.02 -6.14 -14.24
C LYS A 89 5.48 -6.46 -14.54
N PRO A 90 5.84 -6.75 -15.81
CA PRO A 90 7.22 -7.02 -16.17
C PRO A 90 8.07 -5.78 -15.92
N ILE A 91 9.12 -5.94 -15.11
CA ILE A 91 10.14 -4.90 -14.94
C ILE A 91 10.96 -4.89 -16.23
N LEU A 92 10.74 -3.87 -17.07
CA LEU A 92 11.64 -3.58 -18.18
C LEU A 92 13.02 -3.29 -17.57
N LYS A 93 13.98 -4.18 -17.87
CA LYS A 93 15.39 -4.00 -17.53
C LYS A 93 16.05 -2.96 -18.43
#